data_AF-A0A923SVM1-F1
#
_entry.id   AF-A0A923SVM1-F1
#
_cell.length_a   1.000
_cell.length_b   1.000
_cell.length_c   1.000
_cell.angle_alpha   90.00
_cell.angle_beta   90.00
_cell.angle_gamma   90.00
#
_symmetry.space_group_name_H-M   'P 1'
#
loop_
_entity.id
_entity.type
_entity.pdbx_description
1 polymer ?
#
loop_
_entity_poly.entity_id
_entity_poly.type
_entity_poly.pdbx_seq_one_letter_code
_entity_poly.pdbx_strand_id
1 'polypeptide(L)'
;MKEPGVALQCSFAELRALDQGDLDAVQALLDACTRALLAPSLWLWAIGLTLACGAIGALLGLAKGRWLWGLVWGAALGPLGWIVVVLSASARTPCPECATPNPPGRKRCRHCGVDLVAAAARSSRSRLRDASRRDGWQ
;
A
#
# COMPACT_ATOMS: atom_id res chain seq x y z
N MET A 1 -5.88 22.05 -54.87
CA MET A 1 -6.63 20.90 -54.32
C MET A 1 -5.71 20.15 -53.38
N LYS A 2 -5.73 20.49 -52.10
CA LYS A 2 -5.11 19.71 -51.02
C LYS A 2 -6.00 19.92 -49.82
N GLU A 3 -6.87 18.95 -49.58
CA GLU A 3 -7.74 18.95 -48.40
C GLU A 3 -6.84 18.97 -47.16
N PRO A 4 -6.99 19.92 -46.24
CA PRO A 4 -6.30 19.84 -44.97
C PRO A 4 -6.98 18.71 -44.19
N GLY A 5 -6.39 17.52 -44.25
CA GLY A 5 -6.74 16.42 -43.37
C GLY A 5 -6.65 16.91 -41.92
N VAL A 6 -7.81 17.13 -41.32
CA VAL A 6 -7.96 17.53 -39.92
C VAL A 6 -7.28 16.46 -39.08
N ALA A 7 -6.11 16.78 -38.54
CA ALA A 7 -5.52 16.00 -37.48
C ALA A 7 -6.40 16.21 -36.25
N LEU A 8 -7.42 15.36 -36.08
CA LEU A 8 -8.27 15.30 -34.89
C LEU A 8 -7.38 14.96 -33.69
N GLN A 9 -6.83 16.00 -33.06
CA GLN A 9 -6.10 15.86 -31.82
C GLN A 9 -7.12 15.88 -30.69
N CYS A 10 -7.05 14.90 -29.79
CA CYS A 10 -7.86 14.86 -28.58
C CYS A 10 -7.51 16.05 -27.69
N SER A 11 -8.12 17.20 -27.99
CA SER A 11 -7.81 18.49 -27.39
C SER A 11 -9.09 19.15 -26.93
N PHE A 12 -8.98 19.93 -25.86
CA PHE A 12 -10.12 20.63 -25.27
C PHE A 12 -10.70 21.72 -26.18
N ALA A 13 -9.94 22.18 -27.19
CA ALA A 13 -10.38 23.15 -28.17
C ALA A 13 -11.39 22.55 -29.16
N GLU A 14 -11.10 21.36 -29.70
CA GLU A 14 -12.01 20.61 -30.58
C GLU A 14 -13.31 20.22 -29.87
N LEU A 15 -13.21 19.79 -28.60
CA LEU A 15 -14.36 19.47 -27.75
C LEU A 15 -15.32 20.65 -27.54
N ARG A 16 -14.81 21.88 -27.55
CA ARG A 16 -15.63 23.11 -27.41
C ARG A 16 -16.28 23.55 -28.72
N ALA A 17 -15.70 23.17 -29.85
CA ALA A 17 -16.21 23.50 -31.18
C ALA A 17 -17.16 22.42 -31.74
N LEU A 18 -17.29 21.29 -31.04
CA LEU A 18 -18.08 20.15 -31.47
C LEU A 18 -19.58 20.45 -31.42
N ASP A 19 -20.25 20.26 -32.56
CA ASP A 19 -21.71 20.28 -32.63
C ASP A 19 -22.28 18.95 -32.10
N GLN A 20 -23.15 19.02 -31.11
CA GLN A 20 -23.77 17.85 -30.49
C GLN A 20 -24.84 17.19 -31.36
N GLY A 21 -25.28 17.86 -32.44
CA GLY A 21 -26.24 17.33 -33.41
C GLY A 21 -25.66 16.30 -34.37
N ASP A 22 -24.34 16.23 -34.52
CA ASP A 22 -23.64 15.33 -35.45
C ASP A 22 -23.04 14.13 -34.71
N LEU A 23 -23.75 12.99 -34.77
CA LEU A 23 -23.35 11.74 -34.12
C LEU A 23 -22.04 11.16 -34.68
N ASP A 24 -21.77 11.34 -35.97
CA ASP A 24 -20.59 10.76 -36.63
C ASP A 24 -19.32 11.53 -36.23
N ALA A 25 -19.41 12.87 -36.14
CA ALA A 25 -18.33 13.71 -35.65
C ALA A 25 -17.95 13.38 -34.19
N VAL A 26 -18.96 13.16 -33.33
CA VAL A 26 -18.76 12.75 -31.93
C VAL A 26 -18.05 11.40 -31.85
N GLN A 27 -18.47 10.41 -32.64
CA GLN A 27 -17.84 9.08 -32.65
C GLN A 27 -16.39 9.13 -33.12
N ALA A 28 -16.09 9.88 -34.19
CA ALA A 28 -14.73 10.03 -34.70
C ALA A 28 -13.78 10.67 -33.67
N LEU A 29 -14.26 11.69 -32.94
CA LEU A 29 -13.50 12.33 -31.87
C LEU A 29 -13.27 11.36 -30.69
N LEU A 30 -14.30 10.60 -30.30
CA LEU A 30 -14.20 9.61 -29.23
C LEU A 30 -13.15 8.54 -29.55
N ASP A 31 -13.11 8.08 -30.81
CA ASP A 31 -12.17 7.06 -31.28
C ASP A 31 -10.72 7.56 -31.26
N ALA A 32 -10.50 8.80 -31.70
CA ALA A 32 -9.20 9.47 -31.63
C ALA A 32 -8.72 9.65 -30.18
N CYS A 33 -9.61 10.07 -29.29
CA CYS A 33 -9.32 10.22 -27.86
C CYS A 33 -9.04 8.89 -27.16
N THR A 34 -9.81 7.85 -27.49
CA THR A 34 -9.66 6.52 -26.90
C THR A 34 -8.29 5.94 -27.25
N ARG A 35 -7.85 6.05 -28.51
CA ARG A 35 -6.50 5.62 -28.91
C ARG A 35 -5.38 6.40 -28.23
N ALA A 36 -5.57 7.70 -28.00
CA ALA A 36 -4.59 8.51 -27.29
C ALA A 36 -4.50 8.15 -25.79
N LEU A 37 -5.64 7.95 -25.12
CA LEU A 37 -5.71 7.57 -23.70
C LEU A 37 -5.22 6.14 -23.45
N LEU A 38 -5.50 5.23 -24.38
CA LEU A 38 -5.04 3.83 -24.33
C LEU A 38 -3.70 3.63 -25.04
N ALA A 39 -2.93 4.70 -25.26
CA ALA A 39 -1.62 4.57 -25.85
C ALA A 39 -0.76 3.62 -24.99
N PRO A 40 -0.20 2.55 -25.57
CA PRO A 40 0.47 1.49 -24.81
C PRO A 40 1.69 2.01 -24.03
N SER A 41 2.33 3.08 -24.50
CA SER A 41 3.43 3.76 -23.80
C SER A 41 3.01 4.39 -22.46
N LEU A 42 1.82 5.01 -22.40
CA LEU A 42 1.27 5.58 -21.16
C LEU A 42 0.97 4.48 -20.15
N TRP A 43 0.39 3.37 -20.60
CA TRP A 43 0.07 2.23 -19.75
C TRP A 43 1.33 1.53 -19.22
N LEU A 44 2.37 1.38 -20.04
CA LEU A 44 3.66 0.85 -19.59
C LEU A 44 4.28 1.72 -18.49
N TRP A 45 4.25 3.04 -18.64
CA TRP A 45 4.72 3.97 -17.61
C TRP A 45 3.85 3.93 -16.35
N ALA A 46 2.52 3.90 -16.50
CA ALA A 46 1.59 3.82 -15.37
C ALA A 46 1.80 2.53 -14.57
N ILE A 47 1.88 1.38 -15.25
CA ILE A 47 2.17 0.09 -14.62
C ILE A 47 3.55 0.10 -13.98
N GLY A 48 4.57 0.62 -14.67
CA GLY A 48 5.93 0.74 -14.13
C GLY A 48 5.98 1.58 -12.85
N LEU A 49 5.31 2.74 -12.83
CA LEU A 49 5.21 3.61 -11.67
C LEU A 49 4.45 2.93 -10.51
N THR A 50 3.38 2.20 -10.82
CA THR A 50 2.58 1.48 -9.82
C THR A 50 3.37 0.34 -9.20
N LEU A 51 4.12 -0.42 -10.02
CA LEU A 51 5.03 -1.46 -9.56
C LEU A 51 6.18 -0.88 -8.73
N ALA A 52 6.77 0.24 -9.16
CA ALA A 52 7.79 0.93 -8.39
C ALA A 52 7.25 1.37 -7.02
N CYS A 53 6.04 1.93 -6.97
CA CYS A 53 5.40 2.32 -5.71
C CYS A 53 5.08 1.12 -4.83
N GLY A 54 4.56 0.03 -5.41
CA GLY A 54 4.31 -1.21 -4.69
C GLY A 54 5.59 -1.83 -4.14
N ALA A 55 6.68 -1.83 -4.91
CA ALA A 55 7.99 -2.36 -4.49
C ALA A 55 8.59 -1.54 -3.34
N ILE A 56 8.52 -0.21 -3.40
CA ILE A 56 8.96 0.68 -2.31
C ILE A 56 8.13 0.44 -1.05
N GLY A 57 6.79 0.35 -1.19
CA GLY A 57 5.90 0.03 -0.06
C GLY A 57 6.17 -1.34 0.55
N ALA A 58 6.47 -2.35 -0.28
CA ALA A 58 6.83 -3.70 0.16
C ALA A 58 8.18 -3.73 0.90
N LEU A 59 9.19 -3.03 0.40
CA LEU A 59 10.49 -2.88 1.05
C LEU A 59 10.37 -2.24 2.44
N LEU A 60 9.59 -1.15 2.55
CA LEU A 60 9.29 -0.51 3.83
C LEU A 60 8.49 -1.42 4.77
N GLY A 61 7.52 -2.18 4.24
CA GLY A 61 6.73 -3.15 5.02
C GLY A 61 7.55 -4.35 5.51
N LEU A 62 8.61 -4.73 4.80
CA LEU A 62 9.51 -5.82 5.16
C LEU A 62 10.24 -5.54 6.48
N ALA A 63 10.66 -4.29 6.69
CA ALA A 63 11.29 -3.85 7.94
C ALA A 63 10.39 -4.12 9.17
N LYS A 64 9.06 -4.00 9.02
CA LYS A 64 8.08 -4.22 10.10
C LYS A 64 7.48 -5.63 10.16
N GLY A 65 7.90 -6.53 9.28
CA GLY A 65 7.38 -7.91 9.23
C GLY A 65 5.97 -8.03 8.64
N ARG A 66 5.52 -7.04 7.83
CA ARG A 66 4.20 -7.00 7.19
C ARG A 66 4.32 -6.66 5.69
N TRP A 67 5.14 -7.40 4.96
CA TRP A 67 5.43 -7.13 3.54
C TRP A 67 4.17 -7.13 2.66
N LEU A 68 3.21 -8.03 2.92
CA LEU A 68 1.96 -8.14 2.17
C LEU A 68 1.10 -6.86 2.27
N TRP A 69 1.00 -6.31 3.48
CA TRP A 69 0.29 -5.04 3.71
C TRP A 69 1.03 -3.85 3.09
N GLY A 70 2.37 -3.89 3.09
CA GLY A 70 3.21 -2.91 2.39
C GLY A 70 2.96 -2.84 0.88
N LEU A 71 2.86 -4.02 0.26
CA LEU A 71 2.57 -4.17 -1.16
C LEU A 71 1.14 -3.74 -1.51
N VAL A 72 0.14 -4.21 -0.75
CA VAL A 72 -1.28 -3.91 -1.00
C VAL A 72 -1.56 -2.41 -0.90
N TRP A 73 -1.11 -1.74 0.16
CA TRP A 73 -1.33 -0.30 0.31
C TRP A 73 -0.50 0.52 -0.69
N GLY A 74 0.75 0.12 -0.96
CA GLY A 74 1.61 0.79 -1.94
C GLY A 74 1.11 0.67 -3.38
N ALA A 75 0.47 -0.45 -3.74
CA ALA A 75 -0.14 -0.65 -5.05
C ALA A 75 -1.52 0.04 -5.16
N ALA A 76 -2.34 0.00 -4.10
CA ALA A 76 -3.70 0.54 -4.14
C ALA A 76 -3.77 2.07 -4.02
N LEU A 77 -2.89 2.67 -3.21
CA LEU A 77 -2.88 4.13 -2.96
C LEU A 77 -1.67 4.84 -3.57
N GLY A 78 -0.79 4.09 -4.26
CA GLY A 78 0.46 4.62 -4.79
C GLY A 78 1.34 5.23 -3.67
N PRO A 79 1.83 6.47 -3.82
CA PRO A 79 2.72 7.10 -2.85
C PRO A 79 2.03 7.35 -1.49
N LEU A 80 0.71 7.55 -1.46
CA LEU A 80 -0.04 7.69 -0.20
C LEU A 80 -0.04 6.37 0.60
N GLY A 81 0.11 5.24 -0.08
CA GLY A 81 0.23 3.92 0.55
C GLY A 81 1.44 3.80 1.47
N TRP A 82 2.55 4.48 1.16
CA TRP A 82 3.75 4.42 1.99
C TRP A 82 3.56 5.04 3.37
N ILE A 83 2.78 6.13 3.46
CA ILE A 83 2.50 6.82 4.72
C ILE A 83 1.77 5.88 5.68
N VAL A 84 0.77 5.14 5.19
CA VAL A 84 0.03 4.15 5.96
C VAL A 84 0.96 3.05 6.49
N VAL A 85 1.88 2.56 5.66
CA VAL A 85 2.84 1.51 6.04
C VAL A 85 3.85 2.02 7.08
N VAL A 86 4.34 3.25 6.91
CA VAL A 86 5.25 3.90 7.86
C VAL A 86 4.59 4.18 9.21
N LEU A 87 3.29 4.48 9.25
CA LEU A 87 2.55 4.68 10.50
C LEU A 87 2.05 3.37 11.13
N SER A 88 1.97 2.29 10.36
CA SER A 88 1.44 1.01 10.86
C SER A 88 2.31 0.37 11.95
N ALA A 89 1.68 -0.27 12.94
CA ALA A 89 2.36 -0.97 14.02
C ALA A 89 3.17 -2.18 13.51
N SER A 90 4.38 -2.35 14.05
CA SER A 90 5.24 -3.51 13.79
C SER A 90 4.58 -4.81 14.27
N ALA A 91 4.62 -5.86 13.46
CA ALA A 91 4.14 -7.18 13.86
C ALA A 91 5.15 -7.99 14.69
N ARG A 92 6.30 -7.39 15.02
CA ARG A 92 7.37 -8.06 15.78
C ARG A 92 7.09 -7.97 17.27
N THR A 93 7.11 -9.11 17.96
CA THR A 93 6.91 -9.19 19.41
C THR A 93 8.27 -9.17 20.13
N PRO A 94 8.49 -8.25 21.09
CA PRO A 94 9.71 -8.27 21.90
C PRO A 94 9.66 -9.44 22.90
N CYS A 95 10.81 -10.07 23.15
CA CYS A 95 10.95 -11.08 24.19
C CYS A 95 10.82 -10.44 25.59
N PRO A 96 10.03 -10.98 26.53
CA PRO A 96 9.89 -10.41 27.87
C PRO A 96 11.14 -10.57 28.76
N GLU A 97 12.05 -11.50 28.42
CA GLU A 97 13.29 -11.73 29.19
C GLU A 97 14.47 -10.93 28.64
N CYS A 98 14.67 -10.92 27.31
CA CYS A 98 15.87 -10.34 26.69
C CYS A 98 15.59 -9.19 25.72
N ALA A 99 14.34 -8.72 25.63
CA ALA A 99 13.87 -7.63 24.75
C ALA A 99 14.11 -7.83 23.23
N THR A 100 14.70 -8.94 22.79
CA THR A 100 14.96 -9.18 21.38
C THR A 100 13.66 -9.23 20.57
N PRO A 101 13.54 -8.48 19.46
CA PRO A 101 12.37 -8.55 18.59
C PRO A 101 12.35 -9.89 17.86
N ASN A 102 11.23 -10.59 17.99
CA ASN A 102 10.95 -11.85 17.32
C ASN A 102 9.88 -11.66 16.23
N PRO A 103 9.95 -12.41 15.11
CA PRO A 103 8.90 -12.40 14.11
C PRO A 103 7.58 -12.94 14.67
N PRO A 104 6.44 -12.52 14.10
CA PRO A 104 5.13 -12.99 14.54
C PRO A 104 5.03 -14.52 14.44
N GLY A 105 4.34 -15.14 15.40
CA GLY A 105 4.07 -16.58 15.41
C GLY A 105 5.23 -17.47 15.89
N ARG A 106 6.40 -16.93 16.24
CA ARG A 106 7.52 -17.72 16.76
C ARG A 106 7.23 -18.16 18.21
N LYS A 107 7.39 -19.46 18.52
CA LYS A 107 7.15 -19.99 19.89
C LYS A 107 8.33 -19.76 20.84
N ARG A 108 9.57 -19.80 20.34
CA ARG A 108 10.80 -19.58 21.13
C ARG A 108 11.56 -18.36 20.66
N CYS A 109 12.20 -17.64 21.59
CA CYS A 109 13.03 -16.50 21.29
C CYS A 109 14.26 -16.92 20.45
N ARG A 110 14.58 -16.14 19.41
CA ARG A 110 15.73 -16.39 18.54
C ARG A 110 17.10 -16.19 19.20
N HIS A 111 17.14 -15.48 20.33
CA HIS A 111 18.37 -15.09 21.01
C HIS A 111 18.59 -15.92 22.28
N CYS A 112 17.65 -15.87 23.23
CA CYS A 112 17.78 -16.59 24.50
C CYS A 112 17.09 -17.96 24.54
N GLY A 113 16.37 -18.36 23.49
CA GLY A 113 15.70 -19.66 23.42
C GLY A 113 14.45 -19.83 24.29
N VAL A 114 14.09 -18.84 25.13
CA VAL A 114 12.90 -18.92 26.01
C VAL A 114 11.62 -19.10 25.21
N ASP A 115 10.68 -19.89 25.72
CA ASP A 115 9.33 -19.96 25.18
C ASP A 115 8.60 -18.62 25.41
N LEU A 116 8.25 -17.94 24.31
CA LEU A 116 7.64 -16.62 24.32
C LEU A 116 6.21 -16.65 24.87
N VAL A 117 5.48 -17.75 24.68
CA VAL A 117 4.11 -17.91 25.18
C VAL A 117 4.13 -18.13 26.68
N ALA A 118 4.97 -19.05 27.15
CA ALA A 118 5.12 -19.33 28.57
C ALA A 118 5.69 -18.12 29.34
N ALA A 119 6.68 -17.42 28.77
CA ALA A 119 7.24 -16.22 29.38
C ALA A 119 6.25 -15.05 29.43
N ALA A 120 5.45 -14.85 28.38
CA ALA A 120 4.36 -13.88 28.39
C ALA A 120 3.31 -14.20 29.48
N ALA A 121 2.92 -15.47 29.63
CA ALA A 121 2.01 -15.93 30.68
C ALA A 121 2.57 -15.71 32.11
N ARG A 122 3.88 -15.87 32.32
CA ARG A 122 4.52 -15.56 33.61
C ARG A 122 4.42 -14.06 33.95
N SER A 123 4.68 -13.18 32.99
CA SER A 123 4.63 -11.72 33.20
C SER A 123 3.21 -11.16 33.44
N SER A 124 2.16 -11.82 32.93
CA SER A 124 0.78 -11.43 33.24
C SER A 124 0.39 -11.86 34.65
N ARG A 125 0.82 -13.07 35.06
CA ARG A 125 0.59 -13.56 36.43
C ARG A 125 1.31 -12.71 37.48
N SER A 126 2.52 -12.20 37.21
CA SER A 126 3.19 -11.27 38.12
C SER A 126 2.43 -9.95 38.25
N ARG A 127 1.94 -9.38 37.15
CA ARG A 127 1.09 -8.18 37.18
C ARG A 127 -0.20 -8.38 37.96
N LEU A 128 -0.86 -9.52 37.80
CA LEU A 128 -2.06 -9.87 38.57
C LEU A 128 -1.77 -10.03 40.07
N ARG A 129 -0.62 -10.62 40.42
CA ARG A 129 -0.18 -10.75 41.81
C ARG A 129 0.11 -9.40 42.45
N ASP A 130 0.76 -8.49 41.73
CA ASP A 130 1.00 -7.12 42.20
C ASP A 130 -0.29 -6.30 42.34
N ALA A 131 -1.27 -6.52 41.47
CA ALA A 131 -2.60 -5.92 41.61
C ALA A 131 -3.31 -6.41 42.89
N SER A 132 -3.37 -7.74 43.07
CA SER A 132 -4.00 -8.36 44.25
C SER A 132 -3.34 -7.92 45.56
N ARG A 133 -2.02 -7.71 45.54
CA ARG A 133 -1.27 -7.27 46.71
C ARG A 133 -1.53 -5.81 47.07
N ARG A 134 -1.98 -4.98 46.13
CA ARG A 134 -2.35 -3.58 46.39
C ARG A 134 -3.73 -3.44 47.02
N ASP A 135 -4.68 -4.25 46.57
CA ASP A 135 -6.06 -4.19 47.06
C ASP A 135 -6.22 -4.73 48.50
N GLY A 136 -5.33 -5.62 48.94
CA GLY A 136 -5.35 -6.17 50.30
C GLY A 136 -4.81 -5.24 51.40
N TRP A 137 -4.41 -4.01 51.08
CA TRP A 137 -3.94 -3.00 52.06
C TRP A 137 -4.93 -1.85 52.28
N GLN A 138 -6.19 -2.00 51.83
CA GLN A 138 -7.27 -1.04 52.07
C GLN A 138 -8.31 -1.57 53.05
#